data_AF-A0A0A8H9S9-F1
#
_entry.id   AF-A0A0A8H9S9-F1
#
_cell.length_a   1.000
_cell.length_b   1.000
_cell.length_c   1.000
_cell.angle_alpha   90.00
_cell.angle_beta   90.00
_cell.angle_gamma   90.00
#
_symmetry.space_group_name_H-M   'P 1'
#
loop_
_entity.id
_entity.type
_entity.pdbx_description
1 polymer ?
#
loop_
_entity_poly.entity_id
_entity_poly.type
_entity_poly.pdbx_seq_one_letter_code
_entity_poly.pdbx_strand_id
1 'polypeptide(L)'
;MLKHLFALIAFAIIFIGCGYNEDTKLELLRNDIYKEFNGLSYRNDTNFHKNLVEFLEEHVKKNNFIMDEKEFKNYTNCIYYNVWTKSNKTTLSIPLQTCDNEFKNNILMNTQYGNPSYVMGNNSLWDGENSIAKNIIIKSLYIPDSYNFKDSHHAIKDNGMQIAIRTNYTAKNQFGMSFEGSTYILFDQFGNMLYAE
;
A
#
# COMPACT_ATOMS: atom_id res chain seq x y z
N MET A 1 48.29 27.15 -3.78
CA MET A 1 46.93 27.59 -4.17
C MET A 1 45.97 26.46 -3.89
N LEU A 2 45.34 26.51 -2.72
CA LEU A 2 44.43 25.49 -2.20
C LEU A 2 43.02 25.84 -2.68
N LYS A 3 42.45 25.07 -3.61
CA LYS A 3 41.04 25.21 -4.02
C LYS A 3 40.25 24.01 -3.48
N HIS A 4 39.77 24.17 -2.25
CA HIS A 4 38.63 23.43 -1.74
C HIS A 4 37.36 24.14 -2.22
N LEU A 5 36.46 23.44 -2.90
CA LEU A 5 35.01 23.53 -2.65
C LEU A 5 34.27 22.41 -3.41
N PHE A 6 34.45 21.16 -2.98
CA PHE A 6 33.44 20.14 -3.26
C PHE A 6 32.28 20.42 -2.31
N ALA A 7 31.24 21.09 -2.81
CA ALA A 7 29.94 21.15 -2.17
C ALA A 7 29.29 19.76 -2.29
N LEU A 8 29.72 18.83 -1.43
CA LEU A 8 28.97 17.64 -1.11
C LEU A 8 27.74 18.11 -0.33
N ILE A 9 26.62 18.26 -1.02
CA ILE A 9 25.30 18.27 -0.40
C ILE A 9 25.15 16.87 0.20
N ALA A 10 25.55 16.76 1.46
CA ALA A 10 25.18 15.65 2.30
C ALA A 10 23.65 15.69 2.41
N PHE A 11 22.97 14.93 1.56
CA PHE A 11 21.65 14.42 1.89
C PHE A 11 21.86 13.58 3.15
N ALA A 12 21.69 14.22 4.31
CA ALA A 12 21.42 13.53 5.54
C ALA A 12 20.11 12.76 5.33
N ILE A 13 20.22 11.54 4.81
CA ILE A 13 19.19 10.54 5.04
C ILE A 13 19.28 10.25 6.52
N ILE A 14 18.48 10.99 7.27
CA ILE A 14 18.20 10.75 8.67
C ILE A 14 17.52 9.38 8.72
N PHE A 15 18.31 8.30 8.74
CA PHE A 15 17.90 7.02 9.30
C PHE A 15 17.90 7.20 10.82
N ILE A 16 16.94 7.99 11.34
CA ILE A 16 16.60 7.93 12.76
C ILE A 16 15.96 6.57 12.97
N GLY A 17 16.69 5.69 13.66
CA GLY A 17 16.12 4.54 14.35
C GLY A 17 15.20 5.00 15.48
N CYS A 18 14.06 5.56 15.13
CA CYS A 18 12.86 5.54 15.96
C CYS A 18 11.94 4.53 15.25
N GLY A 19 11.79 3.35 15.83
CA GLY A 19 10.78 2.40 15.39
C GLY A 19 9.39 3.03 15.40
N TYR A 20 8.42 2.36 14.77
CA TYR A 20 7.04 2.81 14.83
C TYR A 20 6.53 2.83 16.28
N ASN A 21 5.59 3.72 16.53
CA ASN A 21 4.91 3.84 17.82
C ASN A 21 3.44 4.22 17.61
N GLU A 22 2.65 4.22 18.69
CA GLU A 22 1.21 4.51 18.66
C GLU A 22 0.89 5.91 18.08
N ASP A 23 1.81 6.86 18.19
CA ASP A 23 1.69 8.25 17.68
C ASP A 23 2.14 8.41 16.22
N THR A 24 2.64 7.36 15.60
CA THR A 24 3.07 7.38 14.19
C THR A 24 1.86 7.68 13.30
N LYS A 25 1.93 8.77 12.52
CA LYS A 25 0.87 9.14 11.57
C LYS A 25 0.70 8.08 10.50
N LEU A 26 -0.55 7.78 10.15
CA LEU A 26 -0.84 6.83 9.07
C LEU A 26 -0.34 7.30 7.71
N GLU A 27 -0.30 8.62 7.48
CA GLU A 27 0.34 9.20 6.31
C GLU A 27 1.82 8.81 6.18
N LEU A 28 2.58 8.76 7.29
CA LEU A 28 3.99 8.35 7.27
C LEU A 28 4.12 6.87 6.89
N LEU A 29 3.29 6.02 7.49
CA LEU A 29 3.26 4.59 7.16
C LEU A 29 2.93 4.36 5.68
N ARG A 30 1.92 5.05 5.15
CA ARG A 30 1.56 4.96 3.72
C ARG A 30 2.68 5.45 2.80
N ASN A 31 3.39 6.51 3.18
CA ASN A 31 4.53 7.02 2.43
C ASN A 31 5.71 6.05 2.42
N ASP A 32 5.95 5.35 3.54
CA ASP A 32 6.98 4.32 3.60
C ASP A 32 6.61 3.11 2.73
N ILE A 33 5.35 2.65 2.79
CA ILE A 33 4.83 1.60 1.90
C ILE A 33 5.00 2.00 0.43
N TYR A 34 4.67 3.24 0.08
CA TYR A 34 4.82 3.74 -1.29
C TYR A 34 6.27 3.65 -1.79
N LYS A 35 7.24 4.10 -0.98
CA LYS A 35 8.67 4.03 -1.34
C LYS A 35 9.14 2.60 -1.57
N GLU A 36 8.50 1.62 -0.93
CA GLU A 36 8.87 0.22 -1.05
C GLU A 36 8.27 -0.48 -2.26
N PHE A 37 7.08 -0.09 -2.70
CA PHE A 37 6.34 -0.83 -3.72
C PHE A 37 6.11 -0.08 -5.03
N ASN A 38 6.22 1.25 -5.06
CA ASN A 38 5.91 2.01 -6.28
C ASN A 38 6.77 1.59 -7.48
N GLY A 39 6.14 0.94 -8.45
CA GLY A 39 6.80 0.43 -9.66
C GLY A 39 7.67 -0.81 -9.41
N LEU A 40 7.54 -1.45 -8.24
CA LEU A 40 8.33 -2.60 -7.81
C LEU A 40 7.45 -3.85 -7.65
N SER A 41 8.07 -5.02 -7.74
CA SER A 41 7.40 -6.32 -7.57
C SER A 41 7.04 -6.58 -6.11
N TYR A 42 6.06 -7.47 -5.89
CA TYR A 42 5.69 -7.91 -4.55
C TYR A 42 6.88 -8.56 -3.84
N ARG A 43 7.02 -8.23 -2.56
CA ARG A 43 8.03 -8.80 -1.67
C ARG A 43 7.51 -8.70 -0.23
N ASN A 44 7.73 -9.75 0.55
CA ASN A 44 7.29 -9.87 1.94
C ASN A 44 8.38 -9.52 2.95
N ASP A 45 9.62 -9.28 2.50
CA ASP A 45 10.80 -9.07 3.33
C ASP A 45 11.23 -7.60 3.42
N THR A 46 10.28 -6.69 3.37
CA THR A 46 10.55 -5.25 3.35
C THR A 46 10.93 -4.69 4.72
N ASN A 47 11.64 -3.55 4.73
CA ASN A 47 12.07 -2.92 5.99
C ASN A 47 10.87 -2.38 6.77
N PHE A 48 9.89 -1.80 6.08
CA PHE A 48 8.61 -1.42 6.66
C PHE A 48 7.89 -2.61 7.29
N HIS A 49 7.82 -3.75 6.59
CA HIS A 49 7.15 -4.94 7.12
C HIS A 49 7.84 -5.40 8.41
N LYS A 50 9.17 -5.51 8.40
CA LYS A 50 9.96 -5.88 9.57
C LYS A 50 9.76 -4.91 10.74
N ASN A 51 9.94 -3.61 10.51
CA ASN A 51 9.80 -2.59 11.54
C ASN A 51 8.39 -2.55 12.15
N LEU A 52 7.34 -2.73 11.33
CA LEU A 52 5.98 -2.78 11.83
C LEU A 52 5.71 -4.07 12.62
N VAL A 53 6.15 -5.22 12.12
CA VAL A 53 5.98 -6.50 12.82
C VAL A 53 6.69 -6.47 14.17
N GLU A 54 7.93 -5.99 14.23
CA GLU A 54 8.68 -5.82 15.49
C GLU A 54 7.90 -4.97 16.50
N PHE A 55 7.39 -3.81 16.07
CA PHE A 55 6.54 -2.96 16.91
C PHE A 55 5.26 -3.69 17.39
N LEU A 56 4.58 -4.41 16.50
CA LEU A 56 3.35 -5.13 16.84
C LEU A 56 3.59 -6.29 17.79
N GLU A 57 4.71 -7.01 17.67
CA GLU A 57 5.10 -8.04 18.64
C GLU A 57 5.29 -7.45 20.04
N GLU A 58 5.96 -6.30 20.15
CA GLU A 58 6.14 -5.60 21.42
C GLU A 58 4.79 -5.13 21.99
N HIS A 59 3.90 -4.60 21.14
CA HIS A 59 2.56 -4.17 21.53
C HIS A 59 1.71 -5.33 22.07
N VAL A 60 1.67 -6.46 21.35
CA VAL A 60 0.93 -7.67 21.75
C VAL A 60 1.46 -8.21 23.08
N LYS A 61 2.79 -8.27 23.26
CA LYS A 61 3.44 -8.66 24.52
C LYS A 61 3.06 -7.73 25.67
N LYS A 62 3.15 -6.41 25.48
CA LYS A 62 2.80 -5.39 26.48
C LYS A 62 1.34 -5.49 26.93
N ASN A 63 0.44 -5.88 26.03
CA ASN A 63 -0.99 -6.02 26.31
C ASN A 63 -1.41 -7.42 26.78
N ASN A 64 -0.45 -8.35 26.97
CA ASN A 64 -0.70 -9.73 27.38
C ASN A 64 -1.65 -10.50 26.45
N PHE A 65 -1.61 -10.21 25.15
CA PHE A 65 -2.35 -11.00 24.17
C PHE A 65 -1.59 -12.29 23.87
N ILE A 66 -2.26 -13.42 24.06
CA ILE A 66 -1.74 -14.73 23.73
C ILE A 66 -2.29 -15.08 22.35
N MET A 67 -1.43 -15.06 21.34
CA MET A 67 -1.78 -15.37 19.95
C MET A 67 -0.87 -16.47 19.42
N ASP A 68 -1.42 -17.40 18.63
CA ASP A 68 -0.62 -18.26 17.78
C ASP A 68 -0.10 -17.49 16.53
N GLU A 69 0.75 -18.14 15.73
CA GLU A 69 1.32 -17.54 14.52
C GLU A 69 0.26 -17.09 13.51
N LYS A 70 -0.81 -17.88 13.35
CA LYS A 70 -1.88 -17.59 12.39
C LYS A 70 -2.73 -16.41 12.87
N GLU A 71 -3.04 -16.36 14.14
CA GLU A 71 -3.75 -15.27 14.80
C GLU A 71 -2.95 -13.97 14.72
N PHE A 72 -1.66 -14.03 15.05
CA PHE A 72 -0.77 -12.87 14.95
C PHE A 72 -0.67 -12.37 13.51
N LYS A 73 -0.51 -13.26 12.53
CA LYS A 73 -0.53 -12.88 11.11
C LYS A 73 -1.84 -12.20 10.69
N ASN A 74 -2.99 -12.70 11.14
CA ASN A 74 -4.28 -12.08 10.84
C ASN A 74 -4.46 -10.74 11.55
N TYR A 75 -3.97 -10.60 12.79
CA TYR A 75 -3.90 -9.35 13.53
C TYR A 75 -3.03 -8.31 12.79
N THR A 76 -1.84 -8.70 12.33
CA THR A 76 -0.98 -7.84 11.49
C THR A 76 -1.69 -7.40 10.21
N ASN A 77 -2.42 -8.31 9.54
CA ASN A 77 -3.23 -7.96 8.37
C ASN A 77 -4.38 -7.01 8.71
N CYS A 78 -5.03 -7.16 9.86
CA CYS A 78 -6.02 -6.19 10.35
C CYS A 78 -5.40 -4.80 10.50
N ILE A 79 -4.18 -4.70 11.02
CA ILE A 79 -3.46 -3.43 11.11
C ILE A 79 -3.20 -2.87 9.71
N TYR A 80 -2.70 -3.67 8.77
CA TYR A 80 -2.50 -3.22 7.38
C TYR A 80 -3.79 -2.72 6.74
N TYR A 81 -4.88 -3.46 6.87
CA TYR A 81 -6.18 -3.04 6.37
C TYR A 81 -6.60 -1.69 6.97
N ASN A 82 -6.49 -1.51 8.28
CA ASN A 82 -6.86 -0.27 8.95
C ASN A 82 -5.91 0.90 8.64
N VAL A 83 -4.63 0.65 8.36
CA VAL A 83 -3.69 1.66 7.86
C VAL A 83 -4.22 2.30 6.59
N TRP A 84 -4.95 1.57 5.74
CA TRP A 84 -5.50 2.09 4.48
C TRP A 84 -6.94 2.59 4.57
N THR A 85 -7.79 2.00 5.42
CA THR A 85 -9.22 2.35 5.49
C THR A 85 -9.54 3.46 6.49
N LYS A 86 -8.66 3.77 7.44
CA LYS A 86 -8.79 4.93 8.33
C LYS A 86 -8.30 6.22 7.67
N SER A 87 -8.60 7.36 8.28
CA SER A 87 -8.10 8.66 7.78
C SER A 87 -6.57 8.74 7.90
N ASN A 88 -5.86 9.16 6.85
CA ASN A 88 -4.40 9.32 6.90
C ASN A 88 -3.92 10.37 7.93
N LYS A 89 -4.83 11.24 8.39
CA LYS A 89 -4.55 12.26 9.42
C LYS A 89 -4.51 11.68 10.84
N THR A 90 -4.94 10.45 11.06
CA THR A 90 -4.87 9.78 12.37
C THR A 90 -3.51 9.10 12.56
N THR A 91 -3.29 8.56 13.75
CA THR A 91 -2.09 7.81 14.12
C THR A 91 -2.36 6.31 14.18
N LEU A 92 -1.29 5.53 14.38
CA LEU A 92 -1.32 4.06 14.48
C LEU A 92 -2.13 3.55 15.68
N SER A 93 -2.33 4.38 16.71
CA SER A 93 -3.20 4.06 17.86
C SER A 93 -4.64 3.69 17.45
N ILE A 94 -5.17 4.27 16.36
CA ILE A 94 -6.53 3.98 15.88
C ILE A 94 -6.65 2.57 15.28
N PRO A 95 -5.79 2.15 14.31
CA PRO A 95 -5.70 0.75 13.90
C PRO A 95 -5.49 -0.21 15.07
N LEU A 96 -4.56 0.09 15.99
CA LEU A 96 -4.27 -0.77 17.15
C LEU A 96 -5.52 -0.96 18.00
N GLN A 97 -6.18 0.13 18.41
CA GLN A 97 -7.42 0.06 19.18
C GLN A 97 -8.50 -0.76 18.47
N THR A 98 -8.62 -0.62 17.13
CA THR A 98 -9.60 -1.37 16.34
C THR A 98 -9.29 -2.88 16.39
N CYS A 99 -8.07 -3.28 16.05
CA CYS A 99 -7.68 -4.68 15.99
C CYS A 99 -7.58 -5.33 17.38
N ASP A 100 -7.18 -4.58 18.41
CA ASP A 100 -7.19 -5.03 19.80
C ASP A 100 -8.61 -5.34 20.28
N ASN A 101 -9.58 -4.49 19.93
CA ASN A 101 -10.97 -4.72 20.25
C ASN A 101 -11.52 -5.93 19.48
N GLU A 102 -11.19 -6.08 18.21
CA GLU A 102 -11.61 -7.25 17.43
C GLU A 102 -10.98 -8.55 17.94
N PHE A 103 -9.73 -8.51 18.42
CA PHE A 103 -9.08 -9.63 19.07
C PHE A 103 -9.82 -10.04 20.35
N LYS A 104 -10.00 -9.09 21.27
CA LYS A 104 -10.65 -9.32 22.58
C LYS A 104 -12.09 -9.85 22.45
N ASN A 105 -12.77 -9.48 21.38
CA ASN A 105 -14.14 -9.91 21.10
C ASN A 105 -14.23 -11.14 20.18
N ASN A 106 -13.11 -11.84 19.92
CA ASN A 106 -13.03 -13.01 19.03
C ASN A 106 -13.54 -12.76 17.59
N ILE A 107 -13.58 -11.50 17.15
CA ILE A 107 -13.96 -11.13 15.78
C ILE A 107 -12.84 -11.51 14.83
N LEU A 108 -11.57 -11.27 15.22
CA LEU A 108 -10.40 -11.66 14.42
C LEU A 108 -10.29 -13.16 14.17
N MET A 109 -10.94 -14.00 14.97
CA MET A 109 -10.95 -15.45 14.74
C MET A 109 -11.90 -15.88 13.62
N ASN A 110 -12.90 -15.04 13.31
CA ASN A 110 -13.94 -15.32 12.33
C ASN A 110 -13.83 -14.45 11.07
N THR A 111 -12.98 -13.43 11.12
CA THR A 111 -12.76 -12.49 10.01
C THR A 111 -11.35 -12.63 9.49
N GLN A 112 -11.21 -13.02 8.22
CA GLN A 112 -9.90 -13.04 7.56
C GLN A 112 -9.59 -11.65 6.98
N TYR A 113 -8.44 -11.10 7.39
CA TYR A 113 -7.90 -9.86 6.87
C TYR A 113 -6.79 -10.11 5.84
N GLY A 114 -6.75 -9.26 4.82
CA GLY A 114 -5.67 -9.16 3.85
C GLY A 114 -4.80 -7.92 4.07
N ASN A 115 -3.59 -7.95 3.53
CA ASN A 115 -2.68 -6.82 3.48
C ASN A 115 -2.76 -6.13 2.10
N PRO A 116 -3.55 -5.05 1.95
CA PRO A 116 -3.69 -4.37 0.66
C PRO A 116 -2.47 -3.51 0.29
N SER A 117 -1.44 -3.44 1.13
CA SER A 117 -0.33 -2.48 1.02
C SER A 117 0.47 -2.61 -0.26
N TYR A 118 0.56 -3.80 -0.86
CA TYR A 118 1.30 -3.95 -2.11
C TYR A 118 0.60 -3.23 -3.28
N VAL A 119 -0.68 -3.53 -3.50
CA VAL A 119 -1.47 -2.91 -4.59
C VAL A 119 -1.66 -1.43 -4.31
N MET A 120 -1.93 -1.08 -3.05
CA MET A 120 -2.15 0.30 -2.64
C MET A 120 -0.86 1.16 -2.67
N GLY A 121 0.29 0.57 -2.33
CA GLY A 121 1.60 1.21 -2.41
C GLY A 121 2.07 1.48 -3.84
N ASN A 122 1.41 0.87 -4.83
CA ASN A 122 1.68 1.11 -6.24
C ASN A 122 0.93 2.30 -6.84
N ASN A 123 0.14 3.04 -6.05
CA ASN A 123 -0.44 4.30 -6.47
C ASN A 123 0.59 5.43 -6.32
N SER A 124 0.90 6.10 -7.42
CA SER A 124 1.74 7.30 -7.48
C SER A 124 1.28 8.38 -6.50
N LEU A 125 2.20 8.93 -5.71
CA LEU A 125 1.90 10.07 -4.83
C LEU A 125 1.67 11.39 -5.60
N TRP A 126 2.05 11.45 -6.87
CA TRP A 126 1.99 12.67 -7.69
C TRP A 126 0.67 12.81 -8.42
N ASP A 127 0.26 11.78 -9.15
CA ASP A 127 -0.92 11.77 -10.01
C ASP A 127 -1.95 10.71 -9.59
N GLY A 128 -1.63 9.83 -8.64
CA GLY A 128 -2.53 8.79 -8.16
C GLY A 128 -2.56 7.53 -9.04
N GLU A 129 -1.83 7.49 -10.15
CA GLU A 129 -1.83 6.37 -11.08
C GLU A 129 -1.30 5.08 -10.42
N ASN A 130 -2.02 3.97 -10.59
CA ASN A 130 -1.56 2.67 -10.12
C ASN A 130 -0.65 1.98 -11.15
N SER A 131 0.60 1.71 -10.79
CA SER A 131 1.59 1.14 -11.71
C SER A 131 1.22 -0.27 -12.24
N ILE A 132 0.55 -1.08 -11.42
CA ILE A 132 0.13 -2.43 -11.79
C ILE A 132 -0.98 -2.34 -12.83
N ALA A 133 -1.99 -1.50 -12.57
CA ALA A 133 -3.10 -1.27 -13.50
C ALA A 133 -2.61 -0.66 -14.82
N LYS A 134 -1.73 0.34 -14.76
CA LYS A 134 -1.11 0.97 -15.94
C LYS A 134 -0.46 -0.07 -16.85
N ASN A 135 0.36 -0.95 -16.29
CA ASN A 135 1.07 -1.97 -17.06
C ASN A 135 0.12 -2.94 -17.78
N ILE A 136 -1.03 -3.26 -17.16
CA ILE A 136 -2.06 -4.10 -17.78
C ILE A 136 -2.76 -3.33 -18.91
N ILE A 137 -3.17 -2.09 -18.65
CA ILE A 137 -3.86 -1.24 -19.64
C ILE A 137 -2.98 -1.03 -20.86
N ILE A 138 -1.73 -0.57 -20.70
CA ILE A 138 -0.81 -0.31 -21.81
C ILE A 138 -0.62 -1.55 -22.69
N LYS A 139 -0.50 -2.75 -22.10
CA LYS A 139 -0.36 -4.00 -22.84
C LYS A 139 -1.61 -4.39 -23.64
N SER A 140 -2.77 -3.87 -23.27
CA SER A 140 -4.04 -4.13 -23.97
C SER A 140 -4.31 -3.18 -25.14
N LEU A 141 -3.57 -2.07 -25.23
CA LEU A 141 -3.76 -1.04 -26.26
C LEU A 141 -3.11 -1.42 -27.59
N TYR A 142 -3.76 -1.03 -28.70
CA TYR A 142 -3.18 -1.15 -30.05
C TYR A 142 -1.94 -0.28 -30.25
N ILE A 143 -1.92 0.93 -29.67
CA ILE A 143 -0.78 1.84 -29.71
C ILE A 143 -0.38 2.16 -28.25
N PRO A 144 0.47 1.33 -27.61
CA PRO A 144 0.84 1.46 -26.20
C PRO A 144 1.34 2.86 -25.80
N ASP A 145 2.20 3.46 -26.61
CA ASP A 145 2.81 4.78 -26.34
C ASP A 145 1.82 5.96 -26.41
N SER A 146 0.58 5.71 -26.84
CA SER A 146 -0.47 6.72 -26.87
C SER A 146 -1.21 6.86 -25.54
N TYR A 147 -0.96 5.97 -24.58
CA TYR A 147 -1.58 5.99 -23.27
C TYR A 147 -1.24 7.29 -22.53
N ASN A 148 -2.29 7.97 -22.07
CA ASN A 148 -2.17 9.14 -21.22
C ASN A 148 -3.20 9.06 -20.10
N PHE A 149 -2.69 8.96 -18.87
CA PHE A 149 -3.48 8.87 -17.64
C PHE A 149 -4.29 10.15 -17.40
N LYS A 150 -5.49 10.01 -16.83
CA LYS A 150 -6.33 11.13 -16.38
C LYS A 150 -6.54 11.11 -14.88
N ASP A 151 -7.11 10.02 -14.38
CA ASP A 151 -7.36 9.82 -12.96
C ASP A 151 -7.52 8.33 -12.63
N SER A 152 -7.42 8.00 -11.35
CA SER A 152 -7.78 6.69 -10.85
C SER A 152 -8.44 6.75 -9.48
N HIS A 153 -9.34 5.80 -9.27
CA HIS A 153 -10.05 5.60 -8.03
C HIS A 153 -9.82 4.18 -7.54
N HIS A 154 -9.74 4.00 -6.23
CA HIS A 154 -9.52 2.69 -5.64
C HIS A 154 -10.55 2.37 -4.56
N ALA A 155 -10.83 1.09 -4.37
CA ALA A 155 -11.62 0.59 -3.26
C ALA A 155 -10.98 -0.69 -2.71
N ILE A 156 -10.87 -0.77 -1.39
CA ILE A 156 -10.44 -1.98 -0.69
C ILE A 156 -11.69 -2.77 -0.34
N LYS A 157 -11.72 -4.04 -0.74
CA LYS A 157 -12.85 -4.96 -0.55
C LYS A 157 -12.40 -6.16 0.29
N ASP A 158 -13.38 -6.92 0.77
CA ASP A 158 -13.17 -8.18 1.48
C ASP A 158 -12.06 -8.11 2.54
N ASN A 159 -12.15 -7.09 3.41
CA ASN A 159 -11.20 -6.88 4.52
C ASN A 159 -9.73 -6.80 4.08
N GLY A 160 -9.45 -6.24 2.90
CA GLY A 160 -8.09 -6.10 2.38
C GLY A 160 -7.63 -7.25 1.48
N MET A 161 -8.48 -8.26 1.26
CA MET A 161 -8.16 -9.39 0.38
C MET A 161 -8.24 -9.01 -1.10
N GLN A 162 -9.03 -7.99 -1.44
CA GLN A 162 -9.22 -7.54 -2.80
C GLN A 162 -9.10 -6.02 -2.91
N ILE A 163 -8.55 -5.55 -4.02
CA ILE A 163 -8.34 -4.13 -4.31
C ILE A 163 -8.84 -3.86 -5.72
N ALA A 164 -9.86 -3.01 -5.81
CA ALA A 164 -10.40 -2.55 -7.07
C ALA A 164 -9.72 -1.23 -7.47
N ILE A 165 -9.20 -1.15 -8.69
CA ILE A 165 -8.65 0.07 -9.29
C ILE A 165 -9.45 0.38 -10.54
N ARG A 166 -10.03 1.58 -10.59
CA ARG A 166 -10.62 2.14 -11.81
C ARG A 166 -9.70 3.21 -12.35
N THR A 167 -9.24 3.08 -13.58
CA THR A 167 -8.34 4.04 -14.23
C THR A 167 -9.02 4.63 -15.46
N ASN A 168 -9.09 5.96 -15.51
CA ASN A 168 -9.52 6.72 -16.67
C ASN A 168 -8.29 7.23 -17.43
N TYR A 169 -8.31 7.11 -18.76
CA TYR A 169 -7.19 7.48 -19.61
C TYR A 169 -7.65 7.90 -21.00
N THR A 170 -6.72 8.43 -21.79
CA THR A 170 -6.86 8.59 -23.24
C THR A 170 -5.83 7.73 -23.96
N ALA A 171 -6.19 7.19 -25.11
CA ALA A 171 -5.30 6.41 -25.96
C ALA A 171 -5.72 6.53 -27.43
N LYS A 172 -4.95 5.94 -28.34
CA LYS A 172 -5.26 5.84 -29.77
C LYS A 172 -5.62 4.41 -30.16
N ASN A 173 -6.62 4.27 -31.03
CA ASN A 173 -6.99 2.99 -31.62
C ASN A 173 -6.06 2.62 -32.79
N GLN A 174 -6.32 1.49 -33.46
CA GLN A 174 -5.54 1.00 -34.61
C GLN A 174 -5.47 1.97 -35.80
N PHE A 175 -6.37 2.96 -35.89
CA PHE A 175 -6.39 3.99 -36.93
C PHE A 175 -5.72 5.30 -36.50
N GLY A 176 -5.12 5.34 -35.30
CA GLY A 176 -4.49 6.54 -34.74
C GLY A 176 -5.47 7.58 -34.20
N MET A 177 -6.77 7.27 -34.14
CA MET A 177 -7.79 8.16 -33.58
C MET A 177 -7.80 8.08 -32.05
N SER A 178 -7.82 9.23 -31.39
CA SER A 178 -7.90 9.31 -29.93
C SER A 178 -9.28 8.91 -29.40
N PHE A 179 -9.30 8.20 -28.28
CA PHE A 179 -10.50 7.84 -27.54
C PHE A 179 -10.26 7.97 -26.03
N GLU A 180 -11.36 8.01 -25.26
CA GLU A 180 -11.31 7.95 -23.80
C GLU A 180 -11.61 6.52 -23.33
N GLY A 181 -10.76 5.99 -22.45
CA GLY A 181 -10.90 4.68 -21.85
C GLY A 181 -11.18 4.77 -20.36
N SER A 182 -11.96 3.83 -19.85
CA SER A 182 -12.15 3.59 -18.42
C SER A 182 -11.99 2.09 -18.22
N THR A 183 -11.00 1.69 -17.43
CA THR A 183 -10.76 0.27 -17.13
C THR A 183 -10.93 0.04 -15.65
N TYR A 184 -11.68 -0.99 -15.30
CA TYR A 184 -11.84 -1.47 -13.93
C TYR A 184 -11.04 -2.77 -13.77
N ILE A 185 -10.15 -2.84 -12.80
CA ILE A 185 -9.37 -4.05 -12.50
C ILE A 185 -9.53 -4.41 -11.03
N LEU A 186 -9.90 -5.65 -10.76
CA LEU A 186 -9.93 -6.22 -9.41
C LEU A 186 -8.68 -7.08 -9.21
N PHE A 187 -7.89 -6.73 -8.21
CA PHE A 187 -6.70 -7.45 -7.80
C PHE A 187 -6.95 -8.23 -6.51
N ASP A 188 -6.24 -9.33 -6.31
CA ASP A 188 -5.98 -9.84 -4.96
C ASP A 188 -4.96 -8.95 -4.22
N GLN A 189 -4.75 -9.20 -2.94
CA GLN A 189 -3.78 -8.48 -2.10
C GLN A 189 -2.32 -8.57 -2.58
N PHE A 190 -2.00 -9.49 -3.49
CA PHE A 190 -0.67 -9.71 -4.06
C PHE A 190 -0.53 -9.07 -5.46
N GLY A 191 -1.55 -8.37 -5.94
CA GLY A 191 -1.54 -7.71 -7.25
C GLY A 191 -1.81 -8.64 -8.43
N ASN A 192 -2.27 -9.87 -8.18
CA ASN A 192 -2.75 -10.73 -9.26
C ASN A 192 -4.13 -10.25 -9.70
N MET A 193 -4.32 -10.09 -11.01
CA MET A 193 -5.62 -9.72 -11.58
C MET A 193 -6.61 -10.88 -11.43
N LEU A 194 -7.69 -10.64 -10.70
CA LEU A 194 -8.82 -11.56 -10.58
C LEU A 194 -9.84 -11.33 -11.71
N TYR A 195 -10.00 -10.06 -12.10
CA TYR A 195 -11.01 -9.63 -13.05
C TYR A 195 -10.68 -8.27 -13.66
N ALA A 196 -11.10 -8.01 -14.90
CA ALA A 196 -11.00 -6.70 -15.54
C ALA A 196 -12.17 -6.42 -16.51
N GLU A 197 -12.63 -5.17 -16.56
CA GLU A 197 -13.63 -4.60 -17.49
C GLU A 197 -13.06 -3.39 -18.24
#